data_AF-A0A4Q2EC81-F1
#
_entry.id   AF-A0A4Q2EC81-F1
#
_cell.length_a   1.000
_cell.length_b   1.000
_cell.length_c   1.000
_cell.angle_alpha   90.00
_cell.angle_beta   90.00
_cell.angle_gamma   90.00
#
_symmetry.space_group_name_H-M   'P 1'
#
loop_
_entity.id
_entity.type
_entity.pdbx_description
1 polymer ?
#
loop_
_entity_poly.entity_id
_entity_poly.type
_entity_poly.pdbx_seq_one_letter_code
_entity_poly.pdbx_strand_id
1 'polypeptide(L)'
;MSKAESEYQDAIESRSVLIQQKTAEYLANPSERHGFIVKQVYPTNQQQVIQSMAEQGYMVHRVGMGLIYFISTKKNALKDATDKANAEAEMSIDKMIERLKVKAGEAVHQRNKIVIEARKALDAVKNFTDYLSVIVTDSEEVTE
;
A
#
# COMPACT_ATOMS: atom_id res chain seq x y z
N MET A 1 -7.96 -9.16 15.56
CA MET A 1 -7.90 -8.61 14.19
C MET A 1 -6.90 -9.42 13.39
N SER A 2 -7.15 -9.73 12.12
CA SER A 2 -6.14 -10.37 11.26
C SER A 2 -5.01 -9.39 10.93
N LYS A 3 -3.86 -9.91 10.50
CA LYS A 3 -2.72 -9.08 10.03
C LYS A 3 -3.14 -8.10 8.93
N ALA A 4 -3.95 -8.57 7.97
CA ALA A 4 -4.44 -7.73 6.87
C ALA A 4 -5.37 -6.61 7.35
N GLU A 5 -6.21 -6.85 8.35
CA GLU A 5 -7.04 -5.81 8.97
C GLU A 5 -6.16 -4.76 9.69
N SER A 6 -5.13 -5.18 10.43
CA SER A 6 -4.19 -4.27 11.10
C SER A 6 -3.44 -3.40 10.10
N GLU A 7 -2.84 -4.00 9.07
CA GLU A 7 -2.08 -3.26 8.04
C GLU A 7 -2.95 -2.23 7.31
N TYR A 8 -4.21 -2.56 7.02
CA TYR A 8 -5.16 -1.61 6.43
C TYR A 8 -5.47 -0.45 7.38
N GLN A 9 -5.75 -0.75 8.65
CA GLN A 9 -6.07 0.26 9.64
C GLN A 9 -4.89 1.20 9.88
N ASP A 10 -3.69 0.65 10.07
CA ASP A 10 -2.45 1.39 10.25
C ASP A 10 -2.20 2.32 9.05
N ALA A 11 -2.46 1.84 7.82
CA ALA A 11 -2.29 2.64 6.61
C ALA A 11 -3.29 3.79 6.48
N ILE A 12 -4.53 3.62 6.97
CA ILE A 12 -5.51 4.72 7.03
C ILE A 12 -5.07 5.77 8.05
N GLU A 13 -4.72 5.34 9.25
CA GLU A 13 -4.34 6.23 10.35
C GLU A 13 -3.07 7.01 10.04
N SER A 14 -2.13 6.37 9.34
CA SER A 14 -0.87 6.98 8.91
C SER A 14 -0.92 7.62 7.52
N ARG A 15 -2.09 7.70 6.86
CA ARG A 15 -2.21 8.15 5.46
C ARG A 15 -1.48 9.47 5.18
N SER A 16 -1.66 10.47 6.03
CA SER A 16 -1.03 11.79 5.85
C SER A 16 0.50 11.71 5.92
N VAL A 17 1.03 10.93 6.86
CA VAL A 17 2.47 10.71 7.03
C VAL A 17 3.04 9.95 5.82
N LEU A 18 2.34 8.92 5.36
CA LEU A 18 2.73 8.16 4.17
C LEU A 18 2.78 9.02 2.91
N ILE A 19 1.82 9.93 2.75
CA ILE A 19 1.82 10.91 1.65
C ILE A 19 3.04 11.83 1.78
N GLN A 20 3.27 12.42 2.97
CA GLN A 20 4.41 13.31 3.18
C GLN A 20 5.76 12.62 2.88
N GLN A 21 5.93 11.38 3.36
CA GLN A 21 7.12 10.57 3.07
C GLN A 21 7.29 10.33 1.57
N LYS A 22 6.20 9.98 0.87
CA LYS A 22 6.23 9.71 -0.57
C LYS A 22 6.48 10.98 -1.38
N THR A 23 5.89 12.11 -0.99
CA THR A 23 6.17 13.43 -1.59
C THR A 23 7.64 13.79 -1.42
N ALA A 24 8.21 13.59 -0.22
CA ALA A 24 9.62 13.82 0.02
C ALA A 24 10.52 12.91 -0.82
N GLU A 25 10.16 11.64 -1.00
CA GLU A 25 10.87 10.69 -1.90
C GLU A 25 10.88 11.19 -3.36
N TYR A 26 9.75 11.70 -3.85
CA TYR A 26 9.63 12.27 -5.19
C TYR A 26 10.42 13.55 -5.39
N LEU A 27 10.48 14.42 -4.37
CA LEU A 27 11.31 15.63 -4.42
C LEU A 27 12.80 15.33 -4.27
N ALA A 28 13.15 14.30 -3.49
CA ALA A 28 14.51 13.80 -3.39
C ALA A 28 14.98 13.15 -4.69
N ASN A 29 14.07 12.70 -5.56
CA ASN A 29 14.37 12.16 -6.88
C ASN A 29 13.61 12.95 -7.96
N PRO A 30 14.05 14.19 -8.27
CA PRO A 30 13.37 15.05 -9.22
C PRO A 30 13.18 14.35 -10.57
N SER A 31 12.02 14.51 -11.18
CA SER A 31 11.70 13.87 -12.45
C SER A 31 10.89 14.81 -13.34
N GLU A 32 10.86 14.51 -14.64
CA GLU A 32 10.10 15.32 -15.60
C GLU A 32 8.61 15.33 -15.32
N ARG A 33 8.09 14.28 -14.67
CA ARG A 33 6.68 14.18 -14.26
C ARG A 33 6.30 15.27 -13.26
N HIS A 34 7.24 15.72 -12.45
CA HIS A 34 7.04 16.77 -11.45
C HIS A 34 7.45 18.17 -11.96
N GLY A 35 7.70 18.34 -13.27
CA GLY A 35 8.01 19.65 -13.85
C GLY A 35 9.49 20.03 -13.84
N PHE A 36 10.38 19.07 -13.58
CA PHE A 36 11.81 19.23 -13.81
C PHE A 36 12.17 18.95 -15.26
N ILE A 37 13.34 19.42 -15.69
CA ILE A 37 13.97 18.96 -16.94
C ILE A 37 15.22 18.19 -16.56
N VAL A 38 15.37 16.99 -17.10
CA VAL A 38 16.53 16.14 -16.83
C VAL A 38 17.43 16.15 -18.06
N LYS A 39 18.68 16.56 -17.90
CA LYS A 39 19.67 16.49 -18.98
C LYS A 39 20.83 15.61 -18.58
N GLN A 40 21.19 14.71 -19.48
CA GLN A 40 22.45 13.99 -19.39
C GLN A 40 23.61 14.91 -19.72
N VAL A 41 24.66 14.84 -18.91
CA VAL A 41 25.86 15.66 -19.03
C VAL A 41 27.11 14.83 -18.84
N TYR A 42 28.18 15.27 -19.49
CA TYR A 42 29.54 14.81 -19.31
C TYR A 42 30.38 15.97 -18.77
N PRO A 43 31.48 15.70 -18.05
CA PRO A 43 32.35 16.77 -17.53
C PRO A 43 32.76 17.81 -18.58
N THR A 44 32.89 17.40 -19.83
CA THR A 44 33.29 18.26 -20.97
C THR A 44 32.20 19.22 -21.45
N ASN A 45 30.91 18.92 -21.23
CA ASN A 45 29.80 19.72 -21.77
C ASN A 45 28.85 20.29 -20.70
N GLN A 46 29.11 20.02 -19.41
CA GLN A 46 28.28 20.49 -18.30
C GLN A 46 27.98 21.99 -18.36
N GLN A 47 29.03 22.80 -18.55
CA GLN A 47 28.88 24.27 -18.55
C GLN A 47 28.03 24.76 -19.73
N GLN A 48 28.23 24.17 -20.91
CA GLN A 48 27.46 24.50 -22.11
C GLN A 48 25.97 24.16 -21.91
N VAL A 49 25.68 22.98 -21.34
CA VAL A 49 24.30 22.58 -21.05
C VAL A 49 23.66 23.52 -20.04
N ILE A 50 24.35 23.85 -18.94
CA ILE A 50 23.85 24.79 -17.92
C ILE A 50 23.54 26.15 -18.54
N GLN A 51 24.43 26.69 -19.37
CA GLN A 51 24.22 27.98 -20.05
C GLN A 51 23.00 27.92 -20.98
N SER A 52 22.89 26.89 -21.82
CA SER A 52 21.74 26.73 -22.72
C SER A 52 20.40 26.62 -21.99
N MET A 53 20.38 26.01 -20.81
CA MET A 53 19.18 25.91 -19.99
C MET A 53 18.86 27.24 -19.27
N ALA A 54 19.89 27.98 -18.84
CA ALA A 54 19.74 29.30 -18.27
C ALA A 54 19.12 30.29 -19.27
N GLU A 55 19.58 30.27 -20.52
CA GLU A 55 19.01 31.05 -21.63
C GLU A 55 17.53 30.71 -21.89
N GLN A 56 17.11 29.47 -21.62
CA GLN A 56 15.72 29.02 -21.71
C GLN A 56 14.88 29.32 -20.46
N GLY A 57 15.42 30.01 -19.46
CA GLY A 57 14.71 30.34 -18.23
C GLY A 57 14.61 29.20 -17.22
N TYR A 58 15.63 28.35 -17.16
CA TYR A 58 15.77 27.29 -16.17
C TYR A 58 17.04 27.47 -15.33
N MET A 59 16.98 27.04 -14.08
CA MET A 59 18.12 27.02 -13.18
C MET A 59 18.43 25.59 -12.73
N VAL A 60 19.68 25.33 -12.37
CA VAL A 60 20.10 24.05 -11.80
C VAL A 60 19.42 23.87 -10.44
N HIS A 61 18.66 22.79 -10.29
CA HIS A 61 18.05 22.38 -9.04
C HIS A 61 18.93 21.34 -8.31
N ARG A 62 19.44 20.34 -9.05
CA ARG A 62 20.30 19.29 -8.49
C ARG A 62 21.27 18.78 -9.56
N VAL A 63 22.46 18.41 -9.13
CA VAL A 63 23.44 17.67 -9.96
C VAL A 63 23.57 16.26 -9.39
N GLY A 64 23.39 15.26 -10.25
CA GLY A 64 23.61 13.85 -9.95
C GLY A 64 24.76 13.29 -10.80
N MET A 65 25.01 11.99 -10.69
CA MET A 65 26.01 11.31 -11.51
C MET A 65 25.61 11.31 -12.98
N GLY A 66 26.20 12.20 -13.77
CA GLY A 66 25.95 12.32 -15.21
C GLY A 66 24.61 12.94 -15.60
N LEU A 67 23.83 13.45 -14.63
CA LEU A 67 22.55 14.10 -14.86
C LEU A 67 22.49 15.44 -14.14
N ILE A 68 21.91 16.45 -14.79
CA ILE A 68 21.52 17.71 -14.14
C ILE A 68 20.01 17.85 -14.24
N TYR A 69 19.41 18.17 -13.10
CA TYR A 69 18.00 18.44 -12.94
C TYR A 69 17.81 19.94 -12.90
N PHE A 70 16.97 20.44 -13.81
CA PHE A 70 16.67 21.84 -13.96
C PHE A 70 15.24 22.12 -13.53
N ILE A 71 15.00 23.30 -12.97
CA ILE A 71 13.67 23.81 -12.64
C ILE A 71 13.49 25.18 -13.26
N SER A 72 12.25 25.52 -13.64
CA SER A 72 11.96 26.83 -14.22
C SER A 72 12.25 27.95 -13.22
N THR A 73 12.75 29.09 -13.71
CA THR A 73 12.93 30.31 -12.89
C THR A 73 11.63 31.08 -12.67
N LYS A 74 10.51 30.63 -13.25
CA LYS A 74 9.18 31.22 -13.02
C LYS A 74 8.83 31.20 -11.53
N LYS A 75 8.13 32.25 -11.09
CA LYS A 75 7.58 32.31 -9.73
C LYS A 75 6.76 31.05 -9.45
N ASN A 76 6.95 30.46 -8.28
CA ASN A 76 6.27 29.25 -7.80
C ASN A 76 6.63 27.93 -8.50
N ALA A 77 7.62 27.87 -9.40
CA ALA A 77 7.96 26.61 -10.08
C ALA A 77 8.26 25.44 -9.11
N LEU A 78 8.94 25.73 -7.99
CA LEU A 78 9.20 24.72 -6.95
C LEU A 78 7.93 24.31 -6.22
N LYS A 79 7.00 25.25 -5.98
CA LYS A 79 5.71 24.94 -5.37
C LYS A 79 4.89 24.06 -6.32
N ASP A 80 4.84 24.39 -7.60
CA ASP A 80 4.10 23.61 -8.61
C ASP A 80 4.68 22.19 -8.72
N ALA A 81 6.00 22.04 -8.62
CA ALA A 81 6.65 20.74 -8.59
C ALA A 81 6.28 19.94 -7.34
N THR A 82 6.27 20.58 -6.17
CA THR A 82 5.83 19.98 -4.89
C THR A 82 4.36 19.59 -4.94
N ASP A 83 3.49 20.43 -5.48
CA ASP A 83 2.06 20.14 -5.58
C ASP A 83 1.80 18.93 -6.50
N LYS A 84 2.52 18.83 -7.62
CA LYS A 84 2.47 17.66 -8.51
C LYS A 84 2.99 16.40 -7.84
N ALA A 85 4.11 16.48 -7.13
CA ALA A 85 4.65 15.37 -6.37
C ALA A 85 3.67 14.92 -5.26
N ASN A 86 3.01 15.86 -4.59
CA ASN A 86 2.01 15.56 -3.59
C ASN A 86 0.76 14.90 -4.17
N ALA A 87 0.25 15.40 -5.30
CA ALA A 87 -0.90 14.80 -5.98
C ALA A 87 -0.59 13.36 -6.44
N GLU A 88 0.62 13.11 -6.95
CA GLU A 88 1.03 11.76 -7.31
C GLU A 88 1.18 10.86 -6.08
N ALA A 89 1.73 11.38 -4.98
CA ALA A 89 1.86 10.67 -3.71
C ALA A 89 0.47 10.29 -3.15
N GLU A 90 -0.47 11.22 -3.14
CA GLU A 90 -1.87 10.97 -2.76
C GLU A 90 -2.47 9.82 -3.56
N MET A 91 -2.39 9.89 -4.90
CA MET A 91 -2.90 8.83 -5.77
C MET A 91 -2.23 7.47 -5.51
N SER A 92 -0.92 7.46 -5.27
CA SER A 92 -0.17 6.23 -5.00
C SER A 92 -0.56 5.60 -3.66
N ILE A 93 -0.65 6.41 -2.61
CA ILE A 93 -1.02 5.96 -1.26
C ILE A 93 -2.48 5.52 -1.23
N ASP A 94 -3.40 6.23 -1.87
CA ASP A 94 -4.81 5.84 -1.94
C ASP A 94 -4.99 4.50 -2.67
N LYS A 95 -4.29 4.29 -3.78
CA LYS A 95 -4.27 3.00 -4.47
C LYS A 95 -3.66 1.88 -3.63
N MET A 96 -2.73 2.19 -2.74
CA MET A 96 -2.17 1.21 -1.80
C MET A 96 -3.20 0.86 -0.72
N ILE A 97 -3.84 1.86 -0.12
CA ILE A 97 -4.88 1.68 0.90
C ILE A 97 -6.06 0.88 0.34
N GLU A 98 -6.53 1.17 -0.87
CA GLU A 98 -7.60 0.38 -1.51
C GLU A 98 -7.20 -1.09 -1.73
N ARG A 99 -5.95 -1.37 -2.10
CA ARG A 99 -5.46 -2.76 -2.18
C ARG A 99 -5.44 -3.45 -0.82
N LEU A 100 -5.08 -2.73 0.25
CA LEU A 100 -5.12 -3.26 1.62
C LEU A 100 -6.55 -3.51 2.09
N LYS A 101 -7.49 -2.62 1.74
CA LYS A 101 -8.92 -2.77 2.04
C LYS A 101 -9.49 -4.06 1.47
N VAL A 102 -9.21 -4.35 0.20
CA VAL A 102 -9.65 -5.59 -0.46
C VAL A 102 -9.09 -6.81 0.28
N LYS A 103 -7.79 -6.83 0.60
CA LYS A 103 -7.15 -7.91 1.35
C LYS A 103 -7.75 -8.09 2.75
N ALA A 104 -8.01 -7.00 3.47
CA ALA A 104 -8.66 -7.04 4.77
C ALA A 104 -10.08 -7.63 4.67
N GLY A 105 -10.85 -7.21 3.66
CA GLY A 105 -12.18 -7.75 3.38
C GLY A 105 -12.17 -9.24 3.08
N GLU A 106 -11.22 -9.71 2.27
CA GLU A 106 -11.03 -11.14 2.00
C GLU A 106 -10.67 -11.92 3.26
N ALA A 107 -9.78 -11.40 4.11
CA ALA A 107 -9.40 -12.04 5.37
C ALA A 107 -10.60 -12.19 6.33
N VAL A 108 -11.44 -11.15 6.43
CA VAL A 108 -12.69 -11.19 7.21
C VAL A 108 -13.65 -12.23 6.65
N HIS A 109 -13.80 -12.27 5.32
CA HIS A 109 -14.66 -13.26 4.66
C HIS A 109 -14.22 -14.70 4.95
N GLN A 110 -12.93 -14.99 4.83
CA GLN A 110 -12.39 -16.33 5.14
C GLN A 110 -12.58 -16.68 6.62
N ARG A 111 -12.34 -15.74 7.54
CA ARG A 111 -12.61 -15.95 8.98
C ARG A 111 -14.07 -16.30 9.22
N ASN A 112 -15.00 -15.57 8.59
CA ASN A 112 -16.44 -15.79 8.76
C ASN A 112 -16.87 -17.16 8.22
N LYS A 113 -16.32 -17.60 7.08
CA LYS A 113 -16.55 -18.96 6.56
C LYS A 113 -16.15 -20.03 7.57
N ILE A 114 -14.94 -19.94 8.12
CA ILE A 114 -14.43 -20.90 9.11
C ILE A 114 -15.34 -20.92 10.35
N VAL A 115 -15.77 -19.75 10.84
CA VAL A 115 -16.68 -19.67 12.00
C VAL A 115 -18.03 -20.32 11.71
N ILE A 116 -18.59 -20.13 10.51
CA ILE A 116 -19.85 -20.75 10.11
C ILE A 116 -19.70 -22.28 10.01
N GLU A 117 -18.63 -22.76 9.39
CA GLU A 117 -18.35 -24.19 9.27
C GLU A 117 -18.13 -24.84 10.63
N ALA A 118 -17.37 -24.20 11.52
CA ALA A 118 -17.16 -24.66 12.89
C ALA A 118 -18.48 -24.72 13.68
N ARG A 119 -19.38 -23.74 13.52
CA ARG A 119 -20.71 -23.78 14.13
C ARG A 119 -21.55 -24.95 13.61
N LYS A 120 -21.60 -25.14 12.29
CA LYS A 120 -22.32 -26.28 11.69
C LYS A 120 -21.77 -27.63 12.16
N ALA A 121 -20.45 -27.76 12.28
CA ALA A 121 -19.81 -28.96 12.78
C ALA A 121 -20.17 -29.21 14.26
N LEU A 122 -20.16 -28.16 15.08
CA LEU A 122 -20.55 -28.24 16.50
C LEU A 122 -22.02 -28.63 16.66
N ASP A 123 -22.93 -28.04 15.87
CA ASP A 123 -24.36 -28.37 15.89
C ASP A 123 -24.64 -29.82 15.43
N ALA A 124 -23.77 -30.40 14.60
CA ALA A 124 -23.87 -31.78 14.14
C ALA A 124 -23.38 -32.82 15.17
N VAL A 125 -22.70 -32.38 16.25
CA VAL A 125 -22.30 -33.28 17.34
C VAL A 125 -23.55 -33.69 18.12
N LYS A 126 -23.96 -34.95 17.96
CA LYS A 126 -25.03 -35.55 18.76
C LYS A 126 -24.71 -35.48 20.25
N ASN A 127 -25.74 -35.32 21.07
CA ASN A 127 -25.59 -35.25 22.51
C ASN A 127 -25.12 -36.62 23.04
N PHE A 128 -24.35 -36.66 24.12
CA PHE A 128 -23.76 -37.92 24.63
C PHE A 128 -24.84 -38.98 24.96
N THR A 129 -26.03 -38.51 25.33
CA THR A 129 -27.23 -39.33 25.56
C THR A 129 -27.69 -40.13 24.33
N ASP A 130 -27.45 -39.64 23.11
CA ASP A 130 -27.82 -40.33 21.86
C ASP A 130 -26.88 -41.50 21.54
N TYR A 131 -25.69 -41.56 22.16
CA TYR A 131 -24.76 -42.68 22.06
C TYR A 131 -25.01 -43.75 23.14
N LEU A 132 -25.66 -43.40 24.25
CA LEU A 132 -25.97 -44.32 25.34
C LEU A 132 -27.18 -45.22 25.05
N SER A 133 -28.09 -44.81 24.17
CA SER A 133 -29.26 -45.60 23.75
C SER A 133 -28.93 -46.84 22.90
N VAL A 134 -27.64 -47.09 22.63
CA VAL A 134 -27.15 -48.26 21.88
C VAL A 134 -26.66 -49.40 22.81
N ILE A 135 -26.56 -49.20 24.13
CA ILE A 135 -25.99 -50.20 25.07
C ILE A 135 -27.05 -50.89 25.98
N VAL A 136 -28.35 -50.73 25.71
CA VAL A 136 -29.39 -51.40 26.54
C VAL A 136 -30.42 -52.13 25.68
N THR A 137 -29.99 -53.28 25.15
CA THR A 137 -30.76 -54.45 24.68
C THR A 137 -29.68 -55.38 24.11
N ASP A 138 -29.21 -56.42 24.79
CA ASP A 138 -29.98 -57.60 25.17
C ASP A 138 -29.52 -58.17 26.52
N SER A 139 -30.40 -58.09 27.52
CA SER A 139 -30.43 -59.06 28.61
C SER A 139 -31.48 -60.09 28.23
N GLU A 140 -31.11 -61.07 27.41
CA GLU A 140 -31.90 -62.29 27.30
C GLU A 140 -31.81 -63.02 28.64
N GLU A 141 -32.93 -63.04 29.36
CA GLU A 141 -33.14 -63.87 30.54
C GLU A 141 -32.92 -65.34 30.17
N VAL A 142 -31.82 -65.93 30.64
CA VAL A 142 -31.67 -67.39 30.67
C VAL A 142 -32.47 -67.90 31.86
N THR A 143 -33.64 -68.48 31.58
CA THR A 143 -34.40 -69.28 32.53
C THR A 143 -33.88 -70.73 32.47
N GLU A 144 -33.34 -71.23 33.58
CA GLU A 144 -33.14 -72.66 33.87
C GLU A 144 -34.14 -73.14 34.92
#